data_AF-A0A7M1B2H2-F1
#
_entry.id   AF-A0A7M1B2H2-F1
#
_cell.length_a   1.000
_cell.length_b   1.000
_cell.length_c   1.000
_cell.angle_alpha   90.00
_cell.angle_beta   90.00
_cell.angle_gamma   90.00
#
_symmetry.space_group_name_H-M   'P 1'
#
loop_
_entity.id
_entity.type
_entity.pdbx_description
1 polymer ?
#
loop_
_entity_poly.entity_id
_entity_poly.type
_entity_poly.pdbx_seq_one_letter_code
_entity_poly.pdbx_strand_id
1 'polypeptide(L)' 'MHKIRSTFTVSDFIIDELNSISQELNEKKSHIVEKALSMYFDTLDEKLSDQRLKNLENDQEKIIPADKVFKELGL' A
#
# COMPACT_ATOMS: atom_id res chain seq x y z
N MET A 1 5.27 6.04 -14.95
CA MET A 1 5.28 4.73 -14.24
C MET A 1 5.14 3.62 -15.27
N HIS A 2 6.01 2.61 -15.23
CA HIS A 2 5.89 1.44 -16.12
C HIS A 2 4.94 0.42 -15.52
N LYS A 3 4.01 -0.12 -16.32
CA LYS A 3 3.09 -1.17 -15.87
C LYS A 3 3.75 -2.54 -16.04
N ILE A 4 3.75 -3.35 -14.98
CA ILE A 4 4.24 -4.73 -14.97
C ILE A 4 3.04 -5.66 -14.96
N ARG A 5 3.10 -6.75 -15.74
CA ARG A 5 2.06 -7.79 -15.70
C ARG A 5 2.35 -8.74 -14.54
N SER A 6 1.38 -8.91 -13.67
CA SER A 6 1.43 -9.85 -12.54
C SER A 6 0.27 -10.84 -12.64
N THR A 7 0.50 -12.08 -12.22
CA THR A 7 -0.51 -13.15 -12.15
C THR A 7 -0.66 -13.58 -10.70
N PHE A 8 -1.90 -13.74 -10.24
CA PHE A 8 -2.21 -14.18 -8.88
C PHE A 8 -3.45 -15.07 -8.90
N THR A 9 -3.58 -15.92 -7.88
CA THR A 9 -4.74 -16.76 -7.65
C THR A 9 -5.72 -16.06 -6.73
N VAL A 10 -6.99 -16.01 -7.11
CA VAL A 10 -8.11 -15.44 -6.35
C VAL A 10 -9.33 -16.35 -6.51
N SER A 11 -10.30 -16.21 -5.61
CA SER A 11 -11.55 -16.99 -5.70
C SER A 11 -12.36 -16.60 -6.95
N ASP A 12 -13.16 -17.56 -7.41
CA ASP A 12 -14.15 -17.40 -8.46
C ASP A 12 -15.12 -16.24 -8.16
N PHE A 13 -15.64 -16.19 -6.93
CA PHE A 13 -16.55 -15.13 -6.47
C PHE A 13 -16.00 -13.72 -6.72
N ILE A 14 -14.72 -13.48 -6.39
CA ILE A 14 -14.09 -12.15 -6.57
C ILE A 14 -13.91 -11.83 -8.05
N ILE A 15 -13.59 -12.83 -8.89
CA ILE A 15 -13.47 -12.64 -10.34
C ILE A 15 -14.83 -12.29 -10.95
N ASP A 16 -15.90 -12.95 -10.53
CA ASP A 16 -17.25 -12.69 -11.01
C ASP A 16 -17.73 -11.28 -10.63
N GLU A 17 -17.49 -10.87 -9.39
CA GLU A 17 -17.81 -9.52 -8.93
C GLU A 17 -16.99 -8.45 -9.69
N LEU A 18 -15.68 -8.67 -9.86
CA LEU A 18 -14.82 -7.79 -10.65
C LEU A 18 -15.28 -7.69 -12.12
N ASN A 19 -15.76 -8.79 -12.70
CA ASN A 19 -16.33 -8.80 -14.04
C ASN A 19 -17.60 -7.95 -14.12
N SER A 20 -18.52 -8.13 -13.17
CA SER A 20 -19.76 -7.36 -13.08
C SER A 20 -19.50 -5.86 -12.96
N ILE A 21 -18.67 -5.47 -11.99
CA ILE A 21 -18.31 -4.05 -11.75
C ILE A 21 -17.60 -3.45 -12.97
N SER A 22 -16.68 -4.19 -13.58
CA SER A 22 -15.96 -3.74 -14.78
C SER A 22 -16.90 -3.45 -15.94
N GLN A 23 -17.94 -4.25 -16.12
CA GLN A 23 -18.95 -4.03 -17.17
C GLN A 23 -19.86 -2.85 -16.84
N GLU A 24 -20.36 -2.78 -15.61
CA GLU A 24 -21.27 -1.72 -15.17
C GLU A 24 -20.62 -0.33 -15.22
N LEU A 25 -19.37 -0.23 -14.79
CA LEU A 25 -18.61 1.03 -14.81
C LEU A 25 -17.90 1.31 -16.13
N ASN A 26 -17.97 0.38 -17.10
CA ASN A 26 -17.20 0.42 -18.35
C ASN A 26 -15.71 0.72 -18.14
N GLU A 27 -15.13 0.11 -17.10
CA GLU A 27 -13.74 0.31 -16.68
C GLU A 27 -12.93 -0.99 -16.83
N LYS A 28 -11.64 -0.88 -17.16
CA LYS A 28 -10.76 -2.05 -17.25
C LYS A 28 -10.56 -2.66 -15.86
N LYS A 29 -10.74 -3.99 -15.76
CA LYS A 29 -10.43 -4.76 -14.54
C LYS A 29 -9.07 -4.42 -13.92
N SER A 30 -8.04 -4.23 -14.74
CA SER A 30 -6.70 -3.88 -14.25
C SER A 30 -6.65 -2.52 -13.55
N HIS A 31 -7.45 -1.55 -13.96
CA HIS A 31 -7.52 -0.24 -13.30
C HIS A 31 -8.26 -0.34 -11.96
N ILE A 32 -9.36 -1.12 -11.92
CA ILE A 32 -10.09 -1.39 -10.68
C ILE A 32 -9.16 -2.08 -9.67
N VAL A 33 -8.44 -3.12 -10.08
CA VAL A 33 -7.46 -3.83 -9.22
C VAL A 33 -6.33 -2.90 -8.77
N GLU A 34 -5.77 -2.10 -9.68
CA GLU A 34 -4.72 -1.12 -9.36
C GLU A 34 -5.20 -0.11 -8.29
N LYS A 35 -6.41 0.42 -8.46
CA LYS A 35 -7.02 1.35 -7.50
C LYS A 35 -7.33 0.69 -6.15
N ALA A 36 -7.89 -0.51 -6.16
CA ALA A 36 -8.21 -1.24 -4.94
C ALA A 36 -6.95 -1.56 -4.12
N LEU A 37 -5.87 -2.01 -4.80
CA LEU A 37 -4.59 -2.25 -4.15
C LEU A 37 -3.98 -0.96 -3.58
N SER A 38 -4.03 0.15 -4.32
CA SER A 38 -3.56 1.45 -3.83
C SER A 38 -4.29 1.86 -2.55
N MET A 39 -5.62 1.81 -2.54
CA MET A 39 -6.42 2.17 -1.38
C MET A 39 -6.14 1.25 -0.18
N TYR A 40 -5.92 -0.05 -0.43
CA TYR A 40 -5.55 -0.99 0.61
C TYR A 40 -4.16 -0.69 1.18
N PHE A 41 -3.19 -0.36 0.33
CA PHE A 41 -1.86 0.05 0.78
C PHE A 41 -1.89 1.34 1.60
N ASP A 42 -2.68 2.34 1.20
CA ASP A 42 -2.85 3.56 2.01
C ASP A 42 -3.37 3.22 3.42
N THR A 43 -4.32 2.28 3.51
CA THR A 43 -4.88 1.81 4.79
C THR A 43 -3.84 1.03 5.61
N LEU A 44 -2.98 0.25 4.95
CA LEU A 44 -1.90 -0.48 5.63
C LEU A 44 -0.80 0.45 6.12
N ASP A 45 -0.49 1.51 5.38
CA ASP A 45 0.50 2.51 5.76
C ASP A 45 0.09 3.25 7.04
N GLU A 46 -1.20 3.55 7.21
CA GLU A 46 -1.74 4.08 8.47
C GLU A 46 -1.49 3.12 9.63
N LYS A 47 -1.89 1.84 9.48
CA LYS A 47 -1.70 0.82 10.52
C LYS A 47 -0.23 0.60 10.88
N LEU A 48 0.64 0.63 9.88
CA LEU A 48 2.08 0.48 10.08
C LEU A 48 2.67 1.70 10.80
N SER A 49 2.16 2.89 10.50
CA SER A 49 2.56 4.13 11.18
C SER A 49 2.17 4.09 12.66
N ASP A 50 0.96 3.65 12.98
CA ASP A 50 0.53 3.45 14.38
C ASP A 50 1.40 2.43 15.11
N GLN A 51 1.75 1.33 14.44
CA GLN A 51 2.64 0.33 15.02
C GLN A 51 4.03 0.90 15.31
N ARG A 52 4.61 1.66 14.37
CA ARG A 52 5.91 2.33 14.56
C ARG A 52 5.85 3.32 15.72
N LEU A 53 4.78 4.09 15.84
CA LEU A 53 4.59 5.01 16.97
C LEU A 53 4.57 4.27 18.31
N LYS A 54 3.83 3.16 18.41
CA LYS A 54 3.83 2.32 19.61
C LYS A 54 5.20 1.71 19.92
N ASN A 55 5.94 1.28 18.90
CA ASN A 55 7.28 0.74 19.10
C ASN A 55 8.23 1.81 19.64
N LEU A 56 8.09 3.05 19.16
CA LEU A 56 8.83 4.20 19.68
C LEU A 56 8.50 4.48 21.15
N GLU A 57 7.21 4.48 21.52
CA GLU A 57 6.76 4.65 22.92
C GLU A 57 7.26 3.55 23.85
N ASN A 58 7.44 2.33 23.34
CA ASN A 58 7.91 1.17 24.09
C ASN A 58 9.45 1.00 24.06
N ASP A 59 10.21 1.99 23.59
CA ASP A 59 11.68 1.94 23.42
C ASP A 59 12.17 0.77 22.55
N GLN A 60 11.32 0.29 21.63
CA GLN A 60 11.61 -0.81 20.70
C GLN A 60 12.17 -0.33 19.35
N GLU A 61 12.22 0.99 19.12
CA GLU A 61 12.87 1.60 17.96
C GLU A 61 14.11 2.41 18.31
N LYS A 62 15.07 2.43 17.37
CA LYS A 62 16.30 3.20 17.51
C LYS A 62 16.06 4.65 17.07
N ILE A 63 16.12 5.58 18.02
CA ILE A 63 16.05 7.01 17.72
C ILE A 63 17.42 7.50 17.23
N ILE A 64 17.43 8.19 16.09
CA ILE A 64 18.62 8.84 15.55
C ILE A 64 18.43 10.35 15.69
N PRO A 65 19.36 11.07 16.34
CA PRO A 65 19.33 12.52 16.43
C PRO A 65 19.29 13.20 15.04
N ALA A 66 18.44 14.22 14.89
CA ALA A 66 18.20 14.88 13.60
C ALA A 66 19.47 15.50 12.99
N ASP A 67 20.38 16.02 13.81
CA ASP A 67 21.67 16.56 13.40
C ASP A 67 22.55 15.52 12.68
N LYS A 68 22.50 14.25 13.13
CA LYS A 68 23.21 13.15 12.45
C LYS A 68 22.59 12.85 11.10
N VAL A 69 21.26 12.84 11.03
CA VAL A 69 20.51 12.59 9.78
C VAL A 69 20.79 13.67 8.75
N PHE A 70 20.72 14.96 9.13
CA PHE A 70 21.00 16.06 8.22
C PHE A 70 22.42 16.02 7.67
N LYS A 71 23.40 15.74 8.55
CA LYS A 71 24.79 15.57 8.14
C LYS A 71 25.00 14.43 7.14
N GLU A 72 24.33 13.28 7.33
CA GLU A 72 24.39 12.15 6.38
C GLU A 72 23.73 12.47 5.03
N LEU A 73 22.65 13.26 5.03
CA LEU A 73 21.93 13.67 3.83
C LEU A 73 22.58 14.86 3.10
N GLY A 74 23.60 15.50 3.69
CA GLY A 74 24.25 16.69 3.14
C GLY A 74 23.36 17.94 3.19
N LEU A 75 22.47 18.01 4.18
CA LEU A 75 21.56 19.13 4.45
C LEU A 75 22.11 20.05 5.55
#